data_AF-A0A0B0H843-F1
#
_entry.id   AF-A0A0B0H843-F1
#
_cell.length_a   1.000
_cell.length_b   1.000
_cell.length_c   1.000
_cell.angle_alpha   90.00
_cell.angle_beta   90.00
_cell.angle_gamma   90.00
#
_symmetry.space_group_name_H-M   'P 1'
#
loop_
_entity.id
_entity.type
_entity.pdbx_description
1 polymer ?
#
loop_
_entity_poly.entity_id
_entity_poly.type
_entity_poly.pdbx_seq_one_letter_code
_entity_poly.pdbx_strand_id
1 'polypeptide(L)'
;MSLDSHFRSSVFLIIRVDQLIGGGSDISVIYNGLDASDFNHINEQRLTEFTNNYALPDSFALAVGHFETRKNYPHLIDSLAVLKQRGFDVPLLIIGNNSGEREKVEAHIEKAGLSAQVSILSGLTDEEVRCAYQLCSLFIFPSKYEGFGIPILEAMAAQRPIVLSDLPVFREITEGRSIYFDTNNAEAMANSIELALTDTQQRTVMIEREFNFQVQLNRVG
;
A
#
# COMPACT_ATOMS: atom_id res chain seq x y z
N MET A 1 0.53 32.76 -34.24
CA MET A 1 1.10 31.40 -34.37
C MET A 1 1.01 30.77 -33.00
N SER A 2 0.17 29.75 -32.90
CA SER A 2 -0.23 29.05 -31.68
C SER A 2 0.74 27.89 -31.37
N LEU A 3 0.55 27.27 -30.20
CA LEU A 3 1.10 26.01 -29.65
C LEU A 3 2.35 26.19 -28.77
N ASP A 4 2.42 25.66 -27.55
CA ASP A 4 1.42 24.97 -26.76
C ASP A 4 1.82 24.97 -25.27
N SER A 5 0.79 24.85 -24.46
CA SER A 5 0.80 24.56 -23.02
C SER A 5 1.64 23.33 -22.66
N HIS A 6 2.26 23.32 -21.48
CA HIS A 6 2.30 22.19 -20.52
C HIS A 6 3.25 22.52 -19.35
N PHE A 7 2.74 23.32 -18.41
CA PHE A 7 3.24 23.37 -17.03
C PHE A 7 2.09 22.88 -16.17
N ARG A 8 2.08 21.58 -15.83
CA ARG A 8 1.10 21.01 -14.88
C ARG A 8 1.82 20.20 -13.80
N SER A 9 1.56 20.65 -12.57
CA SER A 9 1.70 19.99 -11.27
C SER A 9 3.06 19.39 -10.90
N SER A 10 3.87 20.22 -10.26
CA SER A 10 4.99 19.80 -9.41
C SER A 10 4.46 19.08 -8.16
N VAL A 11 4.69 17.77 -8.05
CA VAL A 11 4.76 17.05 -6.77
C VAL A 11 6.24 16.78 -6.52
N PHE A 12 6.72 17.06 -5.31
CA PHE A 12 8.16 17.10 -4.96
C PHE A 12 8.89 15.81 -5.37
N LEU A 13 9.56 15.88 -6.51
CA LEU A 13 10.57 14.96 -7.00
C LEU A 13 11.90 15.43 -6.41
N ILE A 14 12.58 14.61 -5.61
CA ILE A 14 14.01 14.87 -5.36
C ILE A 14 14.73 14.42 -6.62
N ILE A 15 14.83 15.32 -7.59
CA ILE A 15 15.72 15.18 -8.75
C ILE A 15 17.13 15.36 -8.22
N ARG A 16 17.94 14.30 -8.22
CA ARG A 16 19.39 14.51 -8.16
C ARG A 16 19.83 14.93 -9.55
N VAL A 17 20.09 16.22 -9.74
CA VAL A 17 20.82 16.69 -10.91
C VAL A 17 22.29 16.51 -10.59
N ASP A 18 22.89 15.39 -11.01
CA ASP A 18 24.35 15.29 -11.01
C ASP A 18 24.85 16.24 -12.10
N GLN A 19 25.34 17.42 -11.70
CA GLN A 19 26.06 18.32 -12.61
C GLN A 19 27.39 17.66 -13.00
N LEU A 20 27.35 16.78 -14.00
CA LEU A 20 28.53 16.47 -14.79
C LEU A 20 28.76 17.64 -15.76
N ILE A 21 29.94 18.25 -15.63
CA ILE A 21 30.41 19.32 -16.49
C ILE A 21 30.50 18.77 -17.91
N GLY A 22 29.49 19.06 -18.73
CA GLY A 22 29.50 18.85 -20.18
C GLY A 22 28.38 17.96 -20.74
N GLY A 23 27.29 18.60 -21.19
CA GLY A 23 26.46 18.14 -22.31
C GLY A 23 25.67 16.83 -22.15
N GLY A 24 24.43 16.94 -21.67
CA GLY A 24 23.44 15.87 -21.65
C GLY A 24 22.84 15.70 -20.26
N SER A 25 21.63 16.21 -20.04
CA SER A 25 20.94 16.04 -18.76
C SER A 25 20.24 14.68 -18.75
N ASP A 26 20.91 13.64 -18.26
CA ASP A 26 20.22 12.40 -17.86
C ASP A 26 19.55 12.66 -16.51
N ILE A 27 18.21 12.65 -16.51
CA ILE A 27 17.39 12.81 -15.32
C ILE A 27 17.20 11.41 -14.73
N SER A 28 17.88 11.10 -13.61
CA SER A 28 17.63 9.88 -12.85
C SER A 28 16.66 10.15 -11.70
N VAL A 29 15.68 9.26 -11.54
CA VAL A 29 14.72 9.30 -10.44
C VAL A 29 15.25 8.42 -9.32
N ILE A 30 15.79 9.03 -8.26
CA ILE A 30 16.25 8.30 -7.08
C ILE A 30 15.14 8.30 -6.04
N TYR A 31 14.59 7.11 -5.79
CA TYR A 31 13.60 6.86 -4.74
C TYR A 31 14.33 6.86 -3.39
N ASN A 32 14.36 8.01 -2.71
CA ASN A 32 14.95 8.10 -1.37
C ASN A 32 14.18 7.18 -0.41
N GLY A 33 14.81 6.07 -0.02
CA GLY A 33 14.39 5.24 1.12
C GLY A 33 13.86 3.84 0.81
N LEU A 34 13.79 3.43 -0.46
CA LEU A 34 13.36 2.08 -0.82
C LEU A 34 14.45 1.35 -1.60
N ASP A 35 15.24 0.56 -0.87
CA ASP A 35 16.03 -0.49 -1.49
C ASP A 35 15.17 -1.75 -1.54
N ALA A 36 14.72 -2.14 -2.73
CA ALA A 36 13.96 -3.38 -2.92
C ALA A 36 14.75 -4.62 -2.45
N SER A 37 16.09 -4.53 -2.37
CA SER A 37 16.92 -5.61 -1.81
C SER A 37 16.75 -5.78 -0.30
N ASP A 38 16.24 -4.78 0.43
CA ASP A 38 15.94 -4.92 1.86
C ASP A 38 14.89 -6.01 2.12
N PHE A 39 13.97 -6.24 1.18
CA PHE A 39 13.01 -7.34 1.26
C PHE A 39 13.67 -8.72 1.04
N ASN A 40 14.80 -8.80 0.33
CA ASN A 40 15.52 -10.06 0.13
C ASN A 40 16.30 -10.51 1.38
N HIS A 41 16.45 -9.64 2.37
CA HIS A 41 17.21 -9.91 3.59
C HIS A 41 16.38 -10.52 4.73
N ILE A 42 15.05 -10.58 4.59
CA ILE A 42 14.18 -11.18 5.60
C ILE A 42 14.12 -12.69 5.40
N ASN A 43 14.49 -13.42 6.45
CA ASN A 43 14.49 -14.88 6.45
C ASN A 43 13.25 -15.47 7.15
N GLU A 44 13.01 -16.75 6.96
CA GLU A 44 11.84 -17.47 7.52
C GLU A 44 11.79 -17.42 9.06
N GLN A 45 12.96 -17.38 9.74
CA GLN A 45 13.01 -17.26 11.18
C GLN A 45 12.43 -15.91 11.64
N ARG A 46 12.79 -14.82 10.98
CA ARG A 46 12.24 -13.48 11.27
C ARG A 46 10.75 -13.39 11.03
N LEU A 47 10.27 -13.98 9.94
CA LEU A 47 8.83 -14.05 9.65
C LEU A 47 8.08 -14.83 10.73
N THR A 48 8.66 -15.94 11.19
CA THR A 48 8.09 -16.77 12.26
C THR A 48 8.10 -16.03 13.60
N GLU A 49 9.21 -15.38 13.95
CA GLU A 49 9.33 -14.54 15.15
C GLU A 49 8.27 -13.43 15.14
N PHE A 50 8.14 -12.70 14.03
CA PHE A 50 7.15 -11.63 13.89
C PHE A 50 5.71 -12.15 14.04
N THR A 51 5.37 -13.23 13.35
CA THR A 51 4.04 -13.85 13.43
C THR A 51 3.69 -14.25 14.87
N ASN A 52 4.64 -14.87 15.58
CA ASN A 52 4.46 -15.32 16.96
C ASN A 52 4.37 -14.15 17.95
N ASN A 53 5.25 -13.15 17.81
CA ASN A 53 5.31 -12.00 18.72
C ASN A 53 4.02 -11.19 18.73
N TYR A 54 3.34 -11.11 17.58
CA TYR A 54 2.10 -10.35 17.42
C TYR A 54 0.84 -11.21 17.30
N ALA A 55 0.97 -12.54 17.45
CA ALA A 55 -0.12 -13.51 17.32
C ALA A 55 -0.95 -13.30 16.05
N LEU A 56 -0.26 -13.11 14.92
CA LEU A 56 -0.91 -12.83 13.64
C LEU A 56 -1.60 -14.08 13.08
N PRO A 57 -2.74 -13.93 12.38
CA PRO A 57 -3.37 -15.03 11.68
C PRO A 57 -2.53 -15.48 10.48
N ASP A 58 -2.76 -16.71 10.01
CA ASP A 58 -2.06 -17.30 8.85
C ASP A 58 -2.24 -16.48 7.57
N SER A 59 -3.33 -15.71 7.47
CA SER A 59 -3.63 -14.85 6.33
C SER A 59 -4.32 -13.57 6.79
N PHE A 60 -3.81 -12.43 6.33
CA PHE A 60 -4.39 -11.11 6.61
C PHE A 60 -4.17 -10.15 5.46
N ALA A 61 -5.05 -9.17 5.33
CA ALA A 61 -4.81 -7.96 4.56
C ALA A 61 -4.02 -6.94 5.40
N LEU A 62 -3.25 -6.08 4.75
CA LEU A 62 -2.39 -5.09 5.40
C LEU A 62 -2.74 -3.68 4.95
N ALA A 63 -2.78 -2.74 5.89
CA ALA A 63 -2.78 -1.31 5.61
C ALA A 63 -1.70 -0.61 6.44
N VAL A 64 -0.90 0.25 5.81
CA VAL A 64 0.22 0.94 6.45
C VAL A 64 0.08 2.45 6.33
N GLY A 65 0.18 3.14 7.46
CA GLY A 65 0.18 4.60 7.53
C GLY A 65 -0.29 5.14 8.87
N HIS A 66 0.16 6.36 9.20
CA HIS A 66 -0.27 7.05 10.42
C HIS A 66 -1.79 7.21 10.50
N PHE A 67 -2.33 7.20 11.72
CA PHE A 67 -3.76 7.43 11.95
C PHE A 67 -4.10 8.90 11.75
N GLU A 68 -4.40 9.23 10.50
CA GLU A 68 -4.75 10.56 9.99
C GLU A 68 -6.03 10.47 9.14
N THR A 69 -6.83 11.54 9.11
CA THR A 69 -8.14 11.54 8.41
C THR A 69 -8.02 11.15 6.95
N ARG A 70 -6.91 11.53 6.31
CA ARG A 70 -6.65 11.24 4.89
C ARG A 70 -6.45 9.77 4.57
N LYS A 71 -6.04 8.93 5.52
CA LYS A 71 -5.85 7.48 5.29
C LYS A 71 -7.16 6.73 5.19
N ASN A 72 -8.26 7.34 5.63
CA ASN A 72 -9.62 6.84 5.42
C ASN A 72 -9.90 5.45 6.01
N TYR A 73 -9.22 5.08 7.10
CA TYR A 73 -9.46 3.82 7.79
C TYR A 73 -10.94 3.54 8.10
N PRO A 74 -11.79 4.53 8.49
CA PRO A 74 -13.22 4.25 8.70
C PRO A 74 -13.93 3.60 7.51
N HIS A 75 -13.64 4.04 6.26
CA HIS A 75 -14.24 3.43 5.07
C HIS A 75 -13.68 2.03 4.78
N LEU A 76 -12.40 1.79 5.12
CA LEU A 76 -11.84 0.45 5.06
C LEU A 76 -12.58 -0.50 6.02
N ILE A 77 -12.81 -0.07 7.25
CA ILE A 77 -13.59 -0.83 8.23
C ILE A 77 -15.03 -1.06 7.75
N ASP A 78 -15.68 -0.06 7.15
CA ASP A 78 -17.01 -0.22 6.57
C ASP A 78 -17.02 -1.29 5.45
N SER A 79 -15.99 -1.32 4.61
CA SER A 79 -15.86 -2.34 3.56
C SER A 79 -15.67 -3.76 4.12
N LEU A 80 -14.94 -3.91 5.24
CA LEU A 80 -14.81 -5.19 5.93
C LEU A 80 -16.13 -5.65 6.53
N ALA A 81 -16.95 -4.71 7.04
CA ALA A 81 -18.28 -5.03 7.55
C ALA A 81 -19.21 -5.55 6.42
N VAL A 82 -19.11 -4.97 5.22
CA VAL A 82 -19.80 -5.48 4.02
C VAL A 82 -19.36 -6.91 3.70
N LEU A 83 -18.05 -7.18 3.65
CA LEU A 83 -17.53 -8.51 3.37
C LEU A 83 -17.99 -9.55 4.42
N LYS A 84 -17.95 -9.18 5.69
CA LYS A 84 -18.45 -10.03 6.79
C LYS A 84 -19.93 -10.36 6.64
N GLN A 85 -20.77 -9.41 6.22
CA GLN A 85 -22.19 -9.66 5.94
C GLN A 85 -22.40 -10.65 4.78
N ARG A 86 -21.46 -10.72 3.84
CA ARG A 86 -21.44 -11.70 2.75
C ARG A 86 -20.89 -13.08 3.17
N GLY A 87 -20.45 -13.23 4.41
CA GLY A 87 -19.79 -14.44 4.90
C GLY A 87 -18.34 -14.57 4.44
N PHE A 88 -17.69 -13.45 4.07
CA PHE A 88 -16.29 -13.40 3.65
C PHE A 88 -15.45 -12.66 4.70
N ASP A 89 -14.79 -13.40 5.57
CA ASP A 89 -13.96 -12.83 6.63
C ASP A 89 -12.55 -12.53 6.11
N VAL A 90 -12.10 -11.29 6.29
CA VAL A 90 -10.77 -10.81 5.91
C VAL A 90 -10.09 -10.21 7.14
N PRO A 91 -9.20 -10.93 7.83
CA PRO A 91 -8.40 -10.36 8.89
C PRO A 91 -7.58 -9.18 8.37
N LEU A 92 -7.55 -8.08 9.12
CA LEU A 92 -6.84 -6.86 8.73
C LEU A 92 -5.81 -6.49 9.80
N LEU A 93 -4.58 -6.28 9.38
CA LEU A 93 -3.54 -5.64 10.16
C LEU A 93 -3.36 -4.19 9.72
N ILE A 94 -3.52 -3.24 10.63
CA ILE A 94 -3.20 -1.83 10.40
C ILE A 94 -1.91 -1.49 11.17
N ILE A 95 -0.91 -0.99 10.46
CA ILE A 95 0.35 -0.54 11.06
C ILE A 95 0.45 0.98 10.92
N GLY A 96 0.59 1.66 12.06
CA GLY A 96 0.76 3.10 12.05
C GLY A 96 0.86 3.71 13.44
N ASN A 97 1.52 4.86 13.53
CA ASN A 97 1.55 5.65 14.76
C ASN A 97 0.30 6.56 14.84
N ASN A 98 -0.12 6.90 16.06
CA ASN A 98 -1.24 7.81 16.23
C ASN A 98 -0.86 9.22 15.74
N SER A 99 -1.75 9.86 14.99
CA SER A 99 -1.63 11.26 14.56
C SER A 99 -2.97 12.00 14.70
N GLY A 100 -3.83 11.53 15.61
CA GLY A 100 -5.05 12.20 16.02
C GLY A 100 -6.35 11.44 15.72
N GLU A 101 -6.30 10.36 14.93
CA GLU A 101 -7.51 9.62 14.53
C GLU A 101 -7.58 8.19 15.06
N ARG A 102 -6.58 7.71 15.82
CA ARG A 102 -6.54 6.30 16.23
C ARG A 102 -7.76 5.90 17.05
N GLU A 103 -8.12 6.69 18.05
CA GLU A 103 -9.24 6.40 18.96
C GLU A 103 -10.58 6.34 18.20
N LYS A 104 -10.73 7.19 17.17
CA LYS A 104 -11.91 7.16 16.30
C LYS A 104 -11.97 5.88 15.47
N VAL A 105 -10.83 5.43 14.96
CA VAL A 105 -10.75 4.18 14.19
C VAL A 105 -11.04 2.98 15.09
N GLU A 106 -10.46 2.91 16.28
CA GLU A 106 -10.73 1.86 17.28
C GLU A 106 -12.22 1.80 17.66
N ALA A 107 -12.84 2.95 17.96
CA ALA A 107 -14.27 3.01 18.24
C ALA A 107 -15.14 2.58 17.04
N HIS A 108 -14.70 2.87 15.82
CA HIS A 108 -15.42 2.48 14.61
C HIS A 108 -15.30 0.97 14.34
N ILE A 109 -14.15 0.36 14.60
CA ILE A 109 -13.94 -1.10 14.57
C ILE A 109 -14.88 -1.80 15.56
N GLU A 110 -14.96 -1.29 16.79
CA GLU A 110 -15.83 -1.85 17.82
C GLU A 110 -17.31 -1.76 17.41
N LYS A 111 -17.74 -0.58 16.95
CA LYS A 111 -19.11 -0.36 16.49
C LYS A 111 -19.49 -1.26 15.32
N ALA A 112 -18.55 -1.56 14.43
CA ALA A 112 -18.75 -2.47 13.30
C ALA A 112 -18.73 -3.96 13.71
N GLY A 113 -18.42 -4.29 14.97
CA GLY A 113 -18.31 -5.68 15.43
C GLY A 113 -17.12 -6.42 14.82
N LEU A 114 -16.01 -5.70 14.57
CA LEU A 114 -14.82 -6.21 13.88
C LEU A 114 -13.59 -6.32 14.79
N SER A 115 -13.72 -6.16 16.11
CA SER A 115 -12.59 -6.16 17.05
C SER A 115 -11.77 -7.46 17.07
N ALA A 116 -12.37 -8.60 16.70
CA ALA A 116 -11.64 -9.88 16.59
C ALA A 116 -10.93 -10.06 15.23
N GLN A 117 -11.24 -9.20 14.26
CA GLN A 117 -10.79 -9.31 12.86
C GLN A 117 -9.75 -8.24 12.51
N VAL A 118 -9.71 -7.12 13.25
CA VAL A 118 -8.81 -6.00 12.98
C VAL A 118 -7.82 -5.83 14.11
N SER A 119 -6.54 -5.95 13.78
CA SER A 119 -5.41 -5.71 14.68
C SER A 119 -4.71 -4.39 14.34
N ILE A 120 -4.37 -3.59 15.34
CA ILE A 120 -3.61 -2.34 15.18
C ILE A 120 -2.26 -2.48 15.87
N LEU A 121 -1.18 -2.25 15.14
CA LEU A 121 0.18 -2.19 15.68
C LEU A 121 0.81 -0.80 15.46
N SER A 122 1.66 -0.40 16.39
CA SER A 122 2.40 0.87 16.37
C SER A 122 3.82 0.64 16.89
N GLY A 123 4.74 1.55 16.56
CA GLY A 123 6.12 1.47 17.06
C GLY A 123 6.92 0.25 16.56
N LEU A 124 6.55 -0.28 15.39
CA LEU A 124 7.31 -1.34 14.73
C LEU A 124 8.58 -0.77 14.11
N THR A 125 9.63 -1.58 14.08
CA THR A 125 10.86 -1.33 13.34
C THR A 125 10.63 -1.49 11.83
N ASP A 126 11.51 -0.91 11.01
CA ASP A 126 11.41 -1.05 9.55
C ASP A 126 11.52 -2.54 9.10
N GLU A 127 12.29 -3.37 9.82
CA GLU A 127 12.37 -4.82 9.55
C GLU A 127 11.02 -5.50 9.81
N GLU A 128 10.35 -5.19 10.92
CA GLU A 128 9.03 -5.73 11.26
C GLU A 128 7.93 -5.27 10.29
N VAL A 129 7.97 -4.01 9.84
CA VAL A 129 7.04 -3.52 8.81
C VAL A 129 7.24 -4.30 7.51
N ARG A 130 8.48 -4.55 7.08
CA ARG A 130 8.78 -5.37 5.91
C ARG A 130 8.33 -6.83 6.09
N CYS A 131 8.46 -7.42 7.29
CA CYS A 131 7.87 -8.73 7.60
C CYS A 131 6.36 -8.74 7.36
N ALA A 132 5.64 -7.70 7.80
CA ALA A 132 4.20 -7.58 7.59
C ALA A 132 3.83 -7.54 6.10
N TYR A 133 4.57 -6.77 5.29
CA TYR A 133 4.39 -6.77 3.84
C TYR A 133 4.66 -8.15 3.22
N GLN A 134 5.70 -8.88 3.65
CA GLN A 134 5.97 -10.22 3.12
C GLN A 134 4.99 -11.29 3.57
N LEU A 135 4.27 -11.09 4.66
CA LEU A 135 3.30 -12.05 5.17
C LEU A 135 1.87 -11.77 4.70
N CYS A 136 1.55 -10.53 4.32
CA CYS A 136 0.19 -10.20 3.96
C CYS A 136 -0.27 -10.92 2.69
N SER A 137 -1.57 -11.18 2.62
CA SER A 137 -2.24 -11.73 1.44
C SER A 137 -2.64 -10.64 0.44
N LEU A 138 -2.77 -9.41 0.92
CA LEU A 138 -3.23 -8.24 0.16
C LEU A 138 -2.75 -6.97 0.88
N PHE A 139 -2.26 -5.99 0.12
CA PHE A 139 -2.05 -4.64 0.61
C PHE A 139 -3.20 -3.72 0.17
N ILE A 140 -3.75 -2.94 1.11
CA ILE A 140 -4.88 -2.02 0.86
C ILE A 140 -4.46 -0.61 1.24
N PHE A 141 -4.65 0.34 0.34
CA PHE A 141 -4.31 1.74 0.59
C PHE A 141 -5.48 2.70 0.28
N PRO A 142 -6.35 2.96 1.28
CA PRO A 142 -7.62 3.66 1.10
C PRO A 142 -7.54 5.19 1.19
N SER A 143 -6.33 5.75 1.03
CA SER A 143 -6.10 7.19 1.17
C SER A 143 -7.01 8.03 0.27
N LYS A 144 -7.47 9.19 0.77
CA LYS A 144 -8.21 10.21 0.01
C LYS A 144 -7.29 11.14 -0.78
N TYR A 145 -6.07 11.32 -0.32
CA TYR A 145 -5.02 12.05 -1.02
C TYR A 145 -3.64 11.60 -0.52
N GLU A 146 -2.65 11.63 -1.41
CA GLU A 146 -1.27 11.30 -1.13
C GLU A 146 -0.31 12.20 -1.90
N GLY A 147 0.88 12.38 -1.35
CA GLY A 147 2.00 12.96 -2.07
C GLY A 147 2.61 11.95 -3.03
N PHE A 148 3.20 10.86 -2.49
CA PHE A 148 3.98 9.91 -3.28
C PHE A 148 3.66 8.44 -3.04
N GLY A 149 3.02 8.07 -1.92
CA GLY A 149 2.61 6.68 -1.70
C GLY A 149 3.75 5.67 -1.56
N ILE A 150 4.80 5.97 -0.77
CA ILE A 150 5.88 5.02 -0.41
C ILE A 150 5.35 3.62 -0.04
N PRO A 151 4.25 3.47 0.75
CA PRO A 151 3.68 2.16 1.05
C PRO A 151 3.29 1.30 -0.16
N ILE A 152 2.97 1.93 -1.30
CA ILE A 152 2.66 1.21 -2.55
C ILE A 152 3.93 0.53 -3.08
N LEU A 153 5.03 1.27 -3.15
CA LEU A 153 6.31 0.75 -3.64
C LEU A 153 6.85 -0.38 -2.74
N GLU A 154 6.64 -0.27 -1.42
CA GLU A 154 6.94 -1.34 -0.46
C GLU A 154 6.14 -2.62 -0.75
N ALA A 155 4.83 -2.48 -1.00
CA ALA A 155 3.98 -3.61 -1.35
C ALA A 155 4.37 -4.25 -2.70
N MET A 156 4.76 -3.44 -3.68
CA MET A 156 5.26 -3.90 -4.98
C MET A 156 6.59 -4.66 -4.82
N ALA A 157 7.51 -4.15 -4.00
CA ALA A 157 8.78 -4.82 -3.69
C ALA A 157 8.55 -6.16 -2.94
N ALA A 158 7.54 -6.22 -2.07
CA ALA A 158 7.11 -7.43 -1.39
C ALA A 158 6.28 -8.40 -2.27
N GLN A 159 6.05 -8.05 -3.54
CA GLN A 159 5.30 -8.84 -4.51
C GLN A 159 3.90 -9.23 -4.01
N ARG A 160 3.23 -8.27 -3.37
CA ARG A 160 1.88 -8.48 -2.84
C ARG A 160 0.84 -7.96 -3.81
N PRO A 161 -0.38 -8.52 -3.83
CA PRO A 161 -1.49 -7.91 -4.53
C PRO A 161 -1.80 -6.57 -3.87
N ILE A 162 -2.23 -5.59 -4.66
CA ILE A 162 -2.48 -4.23 -4.19
C ILE A 162 -3.87 -3.77 -4.60
N VAL A 163 -4.60 -3.17 -3.67
CA VAL A 163 -5.91 -2.55 -3.87
C VAL A 163 -5.84 -1.09 -3.38
N LEU A 164 -6.06 -0.14 -4.29
CA LEU A 164 -5.79 1.28 -4.08
C LEU A 164 -7.05 2.13 -4.26
N SER A 165 -7.11 3.26 -3.57
CA SER A 165 -8.02 4.33 -3.96
C SER A 165 -7.81 4.75 -5.42
N ASP A 166 -8.88 5.13 -6.12
CA ASP A 166 -8.76 5.69 -7.47
C ASP A 166 -8.25 7.13 -7.44
N LEU A 167 -6.93 7.29 -7.23
CA LEU A 167 -6.24 8.58 -7.25
C LEU A 167 -5.29 8.68 -8.46
N PRO A 168 -5.17 9.85 -9.10
CA PRO A 168 -4.23 10.05 -10.20
C PRO A 168 -2.79 9.64 -9.87
N VAL A 169 -2.31 10.00 -8.68
CA VAL A 169 -0.97 9.66 -8.21
C VAL A 169 -0.76 8.14 -8.07
N PHE A 170 -1.79 7.40 -7.66
CA PHE A 170 -1.70 5.94 -7.54
C PHE A 170 -1.69 5.27 -8.90
N ARG A 171 -2.47 5.78 -9.85
CA ARG A 171 -2.44 5.32 -11.24
C ARG A 171 -1.09 5.60 -11.90
N GLU A 172 -0.44 6.71 -11.58
CA GLU A 172 0.90 7.02 -12.07
C GLU A 172 1.94 6.02 -11.53
N ILE A 173 1.96 5.80 -10.21
CA ILE A 173 2.92 4.88 -9.56
C ILE A 173 2.80 3.44 -10.07
N THR A 174 1.57 2.99 -10.33
CA THR A 174 1.29 1.60 -10.74
C THR A 174 1.02 1.48 -12.24
N GLU A 175 1.22 2.55 -13.02
CA GLU A 175 0.88 2.67 -14.45
C GLU A 175 -0.52 2.16 -14.82
N GLY A 176 -1.49 2.36 -13.92
CA GLY A 176 -2.87 1.92 -14.12
C GLY A 176 -3.09 0.41 -14.00
N ARG A 177 -2.10 -0.36 -13.50
CA ARG A 177 -2.13 -1.83 -13.51
C ARG A 177 -2.64 -2.48 -12.22
N SER A 178 -2.92 -1.68 -11.20
CA SER A 178 -3.45 -2.16 -9.92
C SER A 178 -4.98 -2.26 -9.93
N ILE A 179 -5.57 -2.78 -8.85
CA ILE A 179 -7.03 -2.71 -8.64
C ILE A 179 -7.36 -1.39 -7.94
N TYR A 180 -8.36 -0.68 -8.45
CA TYR A 180 -8.79 0.61 -7.89
C TYR A 180 -10.25 0.58 -7.44
N PHE A 181 -10.55 1.33 -6.38
CA PHE A 181 -11.91 1.57 -5.88
C PHE A 181 -12.19 3.06 -5.65
N ASP A 182 -13.46 3.43 -5.67
CA ASP A 182 -13.90 4.74 -5.24
C ASP A 182 -13.76 4.88 -3.71
N THR A 183 -12.98 5.87 -3.29
CA THR A 183 -12.66 6.18 -1.88
C THR A 183 -13.86 6.40 -0.98
N ASN A 184 -15.02 6.77 -1.53
CA ASN A 184 -16.24 7.04 -0.78
C ASN A 184 -17.28 5.92 -0.89
N ASN A 185 -16.90 4.76 -1.45
CA ASN A 185 -17.81 3.65 -1.68
C ASN A 185 -17.28 2.36 -1.05
N ALA A 186 -17.76 2.05 0.16
CA ALA A 186 -17.38 0.85 0.90
C ALA A 186 -17.71 -0.45 0.15
N GLU A 187 -18.82 -0.48 -0.61
CA GLU A 187 -19.21 -1.64 -1.43
C GLU A 187 -18.21 -1.89 -2.57
N ALA A 188 -17.78 -0.82 -3.25
CA ALA A 188 -16.78 -0.91 -4.31
C ALA A 188 -15.41 -1.35 -3.79
N MET A 189 -15.03 -0.87 -2.59
CA MET A 189 -13.81 -1.32 -1.92
C MET A 189 -13.91 -2.80 -1.53
N ALA A 190 -15.04 -3.23 -0.95
CA ALA A 190 -15.30 -4.63 -0.62
C ALA A 190 -15.18 -5.54 -1.86
N ASN A 191 -15.83 -5.16 -2.97
CA ASN A 191 -15.75 -5.91 -4.23
C ASN A 191 -14.29 -6.02 -4.74
N SER A 192 -13.51 -4.95 -4.59
CA SER A 192 -12.11 -4.92 -5.01
C SER A 192 -11.22 -5.83 -4.14
N ILE A 193 -11.44 -5.83 -2.83
CA ILE A 193 -10.76 -6.72 -1.87
C ILE A 193 -11.12 -8.19 -2.16
N GLU A 194 -12.40 -8.49 -2.33
CA GLU A 194 -12.89 -9.84 -2.63
C GLU A 194 -12.31 -10.35 -3.97
N LEU A 195 -12.32 -9.52 -5.01
CA LEU A 195 -11.72 -9.84 -6.31
C LEU A 195 -10.22 -10.16 -6.17
N ALA A 196 -9.47 -9.33 -5.45
CA ALA A 196 -8.03 -9.51 -5.28
C ALA A 196 -7.67 -10.80 -4.53
N LEU A 197 -8.51 -11.20 -3.57
CA LEU A 197 -8.27 -12.39 -2.75
C LEU A 197 -8.74 -13.69 -3.43
N THR A 198 -9.79 -13.63 -4.25
CA THR A 198 -10.41 -14.82 -4.87
C THR A 198 -9.88 -15.14 -6.27
N ASP A 199 -9.55 -14.14 -7.09
CA ASP A 199 -9.07 -14.35 -8.46
C ASP A 199 -7.55 -14.61 -8.49
N THR A 200 -7.19 -15.88 -8.35
CA THR A 200 -5.79 -16.33 -8.30
C THR A 200 -5.02 -16.02 -9.60
N GLN A 201 -5.69 -16.03 -10.76
CA GLN A 201 -5.02 -15.76 -12.04
C GLN A 201 -4.73 -14.27 -12.20
N GLN A 202 -5.69 -13.41 -11.89
CA GLN A 202 -5.48 -11.97 -11.91
C GLN A 202 -4.47 -11.53 -10.85
N ARG A 203 -4.47 -12.17 -9.68
CA ARG A 203 -3.48 -11.91 -8.62
C ARG A 203 -2.04 -12.10 -9.11
N THR A 204 -1.75 -13.23 -9.76
CA THR A 204 -0.41 -13.49 -10.32
C THR A 204 -0.05 -12.46 -11.38
N VAL A 205 -0.98 -12.13 -12.28
CA VAL A 205 -0.74 -11.14 -13.34
C VAL A 205 -0.49 -9.74 -12.78
N MET A 206 -1.19 -9.34 -11.71
CA MET A 206 -1.00 -8.05 -11.04
C MET A 206 0.40 -7.97 -10.41
N ILE A 207 0.76 -8.99 -9.61
CA ILE A 207 2.07 -9.06 -8.96
C ILE A 207 3.20 -9.02 -10.00
N GLU A 208 3.11 -9.81 -11.07
CA GLU A 208 4.14 -9.84 -12.12
C GLU A 208 4.27 -8.49 -12.83
N ARG A 209 3.16 -7.81 -13.10
CA ARG A 209 3.17 -6.50 -13.77
C ARG A 209 3.75 -5.40 -12.89
N GLU A 210 3.38 -5.40 -11.62
CA GLU A 210 3.84 -4.43 -10.63
C GLU A 210 5.34 -4.63 -10.32
N PHE A 211 5.78 -5.88 -10.14
CA PHE A 211 7.19 -6.19 -9.89
C PHE A 211 8.11 -5.88 -11.08
N ASN A 212 7.73 -6.27 -12.30
CA ASN A 212 8.53 -5.98 -13.49
C ASN A 212 8.72 -4.48 -13.71
N PHE A 213 7.72 -3.67 -13.36
CA PHE A 213 7.80 -2.23 -13.45
C PHE A 213 8.71 -1.63 -12.37
N GLN A 214 8.59 -2.08 -11.11
CA GLN A 214 9.50 -1.67 -10.03
C GLN A 214 10.97 -1.93 -10.41
N VAL A 215 11.26 -3.09 -11.02
CA VAL A 215 12.60 -3.43 -11.52
C VAL A 215 13.06 -2.50 -12.64
N GLN A 216 12.16 -2.05 -13.53
CA GLN A 216 12.50 -1.06 -14.55
C GLN A 216 12.84 0.29 -13.94
N LEU A 217 12.06 0.77 -12.97
CA LEU A 217 12.35 2.02 -12.25
C LEU A 217 13.73 2.00 -11.59
N ASN A 218 14.12 0.87 -10.99
CA ASN A 218 15.43 0.70 -10.35
C ASN A 218 16.61 0.59 -11.34
N ARG A 219 16.36 0.35 -12.64
CA ARG A 219 17.40 0.23 -13.68
C ARG A 219 17.64 1.52 -14.47
N VAL A 220 16.71 2.46 -14.38
CA VAL A 220 16.78 3.77 -15.05
C VAL A 220 17.32 4.85 -14.10
N GLY A 221 17.60 4.48 -12.84
CA GLY A 221 18.18 5.33 -11.79
C GLY A 221 19.69 5.25 -11.69
#